data_AF-A0A0A9YDT4-F1
#
_entry.id   AF-A0A0A9YDT4-F1
#
_cell.length_a   1.000
_cell.length_b   1.000
_cell.length_c   1.000
_cell.angle_alpha   90.00
_cell.angle_beta   90.00
_cell.angle_gamma   90.00
#
_symmetry.space_group_name_H-M   'P 1'
#
loop_
_entity.id
_entity.type
_entity.pdbx_description
1 polymer ?
#
loop_
_entity_poly.entity_id
_entity_poly.type
_entity_poly.pdbx_seq_one_letter_code
_entity_poly.pdbx_strand_id
1 'polypeptide(L)'
;MQHSQGKKNNTSNNSNGVSKGDRDKMMNRTTSYDDAHLACFNNDAFRFVACLANAAEEAEAQRRFIVCFYLSDYTVAMAELTPVNGGSTVSKTFSRRAVASLHDPDVFRIGNVVTLDGLAYQLLDMDEHTR
;
A
#
# COMPACT_ATOMS: atom_id res chain seq x y z
N MET A 1 36.55 19.21 -50.60
CA MET A 1 35.42 19.76 -49.83
C MET A 1 34.32 18.71 -49.78
N GLN A 2 34.21 18.03 -48.64
CA GLN A 2 33.32 16.89 -48.42
C GLN A 2 31.94 17.41 -47.98
N HIS A 3 30.85 16.98 -48.62
CA HIS A 3 29.49 17.26 -48.16
C HIS A 3 28.82 15.95 -47.74
N SER A 4 28.57 15.86 -46.44
CA SER A 4 27.91 14.78 -45.72
C SER A 4 26.38 14.87 -45.89
N GLN A 5 25.73 13.75 -46.24
CA GLN A 5 24.27 13.62 -46.24
C GLN A 5 23.84 12.88 -44.96
N GLY A 6 23.27 13.63 -44.02
CA GLY A 6 22.71 13.12 -42.76
C GLY A 6 21.32 12.53 -42.94
N LYS A 7 21.13 11.29 -42.48
CA LYS A 7 19.82 10.63 -42.32
C LYS A 7 19.01 11.39 -41.25
N LYS A 8 17.81 11.87 -41.62
CA LYS A 8 16.83 12.43 -40.68
C LYS A 8 16.11 11.28 -39.96
N ASN A 9 16.38 11.12 -38.67
CA ASN A 9 15.61 10.21 -37.81
C ASN A 9 14.35 10.92 -37.32
N ASN A 10 13.18 10.34 -37.62
CA ASN A 10 11.89 10.75 -37.07
C ASN A 10 11.83 10.36 -35.58
N THR A 11 12.01 11.33 -34.69
CA THR A 11 11.68 11.18 -33.27
C THR A 11 10.24 11.65 -33.07
N SER A 12 9.31 10.71 -32.94
CA SER A 12 7.94 11.01 -32.52
C SER A 12 7.94 11.46 -31.05
N ASN A 13 7.73 12.76 -30.82
CA ASN A 13 7.45 13.31 -29.50
C ASN A 13 6.10 12.78 -29.01
N ASN A 14 6.12 11.77 -28.12
CA ASN A 14 4.91 11.32 -27.45
C ASN A 14 4.71 12.14 -26.16
N SER A 15 4.14 13.34 -26.31
CA SER A 15 3.62 14.09 -25.17
C SER A 15 2.32 13.43 -24.70
N ASN A 16 2.42 12.48 -23.76
CA ASN A 16 1.27 11.90 -23.07
C ASN A 16 0.64 12.94 -22.15
N GLY A 17 -0.12 13.88 -22.74
CA GLY A 17 -1.11 14.65 -22.01
C GLY A 17 -2.22 13.69 -21.59
N VAL A 18 -2.32 13.43 -20.29
CA VAL A 18 -3.40 12.61 -19.73
C VAL A 18 -4.73 13.24 -20.14
N SER A 19 -5.51 12.51 -20.92
CA SER A 19 -6.78 12.95 -21.49
C SER A 19 -7.71 13.39 -20.35
N LYS A 20 -8.53 14.43 -20.58
CA LYS A 20 -9.52 14.89 -19.59
C LYS A 20 -10.43 13.74 -19.10
N GLY A 21 -10.73 12.78 -19.97
CA GLY A 21 -11.48 11.56 -19.65
C GLY A 21 -10.73 10.51 -18.80
N ASP A 22 -9.39 10.52 -18.77
CA ASP A 22 -8.60 9.63 -17.91
C ASP A 22 -8.57 10.14 -16.47
N ARG A 23 -8.62 11.48 -16.30
CA ARG A 23 -8.80 12.11 -14.98
C ARG A 23 -10.21 11.88 -14.42
N ASP A 24 -11.23 11.96 -15.27
CA ASP A 24 -12.61 11.65 -14.87
C ASP A 24 -12.79 10.14 -14.53
N LYS A 25 -12.03 9.24 -15.17
CA LYS A 25 -11.98 7.81 -14.80
C LYS A 25 -11.26 7.53 -13.47
N MET A 26 -10.38 8.42 -13.01
CA MET A 26 -9.77 8.33 -11.68
C MET A 26 -10.72 8.84 -10.58
N MET A 27 -11.59 9.81 -10.88
CA MET A 27 -12.59 10.33 -9.92
C MET A 27 -13.91 9.53 -9.88
N ASN A 28 -14.29 8.79 -10.92
CA ASN A 28 -15.50 7.96 -10.90
C ASN A 28 -15.29 6.55 -10.29
N ARG A 29 -14.12 6.29 -9.72
CA ARG A 29 -13.87 5.14 -8.84
C ARG A 29 -13.97 5.54 -7.36
N THR A 30 -14.73 6.59 -7.07
CA THR A 30 -15.31 6.81 -5.74
C THR A 30 -16.33 5.69 -5.55
N THR A 31 -15.84 4.54 -5.10
CA THR A 31 -16.57 3.29 -4.95
C THR A 31 -17.76 3.50 -4.02
N SER A 32 -18.94 3.70 -4.61
CA SER A 32 -20.20 3.43 -3.93
C SER A 32 -20.30 1.90 -3.80
N TYR A 33 -19.57 1.33 -2.85
CA TYR A 33 -19.85 -0.03 -2.40
C TYR A 33 -21.33 -0.09 -2.06
N ASP A 34 -22.02 -1.14 -2.51
CA ASP A 34 -23.43 -1.25 -2.18
C ASP A 34 -23.61 -1.44 -0.67
N ASP A 35 -24.78 -1.04 -0.16
CA ASP A 35 -25.07 -1.10 1.27
C ASP A 35 -24.94 -2.53 1.81
N ALA A 36 -25.16 -3.54 0.97
CA ALA A 36 -25.01 -4.94 1.32
C ALA A 36 -23.54 -5.31 1.59
N HIS A 37 -22.61 -4.93 0.71
CA HIS A 37 -21.17 -5.14 0.91
C HIS A 37 -20.67 -4.44 2.16
N LEU A 38 -21.04 -3.17 2.33
CA LEU A 38 -20.67 -2.38 3.51
C LEU A 38 -21.17 -3.02 4.80
N ALA A 39 -22.41 -3.54 4.79
CA ALA A 39 -23.00 -4.20 5.95
C ALA A 39 -22.38 -5.56 6.24
N CYS A 40 -22.17 -6.40 5.22
CA CYS A 40 -21.64 -7.75 5.37
C CYS A 40 -20.20 -7.76 5.88
N PHE A 41 -19.37 -6.83 5.39
CA PHE A 41 -17.96 -6.73 5.80
C PHE A 41 -17.71 -5.66 6.86
N ASN A 42 -18.76 -5.19 7.54
CA ASN A 42 -18.63 -4.13 8.52
C ASN A 42 -17.74 -4.60 9.69
N ASN A 43 -16.59 -3.94 9.86
CA ASN A 43 -15.53 -4.28 10.81
C ASN A 43 -14.68 -5.53 10.46
N ASP A 44 -14.97 -6.19 9.34
CA ASP A 44 -14.11 -7.26 8.85
C ASP A 44 -12.82 -6.66 8.31
N ALA A 45 -11.70 -7.23 8.78
CA ALA A 45 -10.39 -6.82 8.34
C ALA A 45 -9.44 -8.00 8.40
N PHE A 46 -8.54 -8.05 7.43
CA PHE A 46 -7.37 -8.91 7.53
C PHE A 46 -6.35 -8.24 8.43
N ARG A 47 -5.93 -8.93 9.49
CA ARG A 47 -4.95 -8.40 10.45
C ARG A 47 -3.68 -9.24 10.40
N PHE A 48 -2.57 -8.55 10.18
CA PHE A 48 -1.27 -9.17 10.10
C PHE A 48 -0.33 -8.60 11.14
N VAL A 49 0.44 -9.50 11.75
CA VAL A 49 1.69 -9.10 12.41
C VAL A 49 2.72 -8.87 11.31
N ALA A 50 3.44 -7.75 11.37
CA ALA A 50 4.46 -7.40 10.40
C ALA A 50 5.75 -6.88 11.07
N CYS A 51 6.85 -6.90 10.32
CA CYS A 51 8.11 -6.21 10.65
C CYS A 51 8.57 -5.37 9.46
N LEU A 52 9.59 -4.52 9.66
CA LEU A 52 10.26 -3.83 8.55
C LEU A 52 11.06 -4.85 7.72
N ALA A 53 10.80 -4.90 6.41
CA ALA A 53 11.48 -5.83 5.50
C ALA A 53 12.97 -5.48 5.30
N ASN A 54 13.30 -4.19 5.37
CA ASN A 54 14.64 -3.66 5.16
C ASN A 54 15.07 -2.81 6.37
N ALA A 55 14.99 -3.37 7.58
CA ALA A 55 15.47 -2.69 8.78
C ALA A 55 16.98 -2.42 8.68
N ALA A 56 17.40 -1.18 8.97
CA ALA A 56 18.82 -0.82 8.95
C ALA A 56 19.54 -1.27 10.22
N GLU A 57 18.83 -1.24 11.35
CA GLU A 57 19.34 -1.55 12.67
C GLU A 57 18.55 -2.71 13.30
N GLU A 58 19.22 -3.50 14.14
CA GLU A 58 18.62 -4.63 14.87
C GLU A 58 17.41 -4.17 15.72
N ALA A 59 17.50 -2.99 16.33
CA ALA A 59 16.41 -2.39 17.07
C ALA A 59 15.16 -2.13 16.20
N GLU A 60 15.35 -1.79 14.92
CA GLU A 60 14.23 -1.63 13.98
C GLU A 60 13.69 -2.97 13.51
N ALA A 61 14.54 -3.98 13.33
CA ALA A 61 14.15 -5.33 12.93
C ALA A 61 13.28 -6.03 13.99
N GLN A 62 13.45 -5.66 15.27
CA GLN A 62 12.67 -6.18 16.38
C GLN A 62 11.30 -5.50 16.54
N ARG A 63 11.06 -4.37 15.87
CA ARG A 63 9.76 -3.71 15.92
C ARG A 63 8.70 -4.59 15.28
N ARG A 64 7.52 -4.59 15.88
CA ARG A 64 6.35 -5.31 15.36
C ARG A 64 5.24 -4.32 15.08
N PHE A 65 4.47 -4.61 14.06
CA PHE A 65 3.37 -3.78 13.61
C PHE A 65 2.14 -4.66 13.43
N ILE A 66 0.95 -4.09 13.64
CA ILE A 66 -0.29 -4.65 13.13
C ILE A 66 -0.64 -3.90 11.86
N VAL A 67 -0.79 -4.62 10.75
CA VAL A 67 -1.34 -4.12 9.49
C VAL A 67 -2.77 -4.62 9.35
N CYS A 68 -3.73 -3.71 9.19
CA CYS A 68 -5.14 -4.00 9.00
C CYS A 68 -5.55 -3.63 7.58
N PHE A 69 -6.13 -4.57 6.83
CA PHE A 69 -6.81 -4.32 5.56
C PHE A 69 -8.32 -4.51 5.73
N TYR A 70 -9.10 -3.45 5.57
CA TYR A 70 -10.53 -3.45 5.84
C TYR A 70 -11.33 -3.88 4.60
N LEU A 71 -12.12 -4.95 4.74
CA LEU A 71 -12.81 -5.58 3.59
C LEU A 71 -14.01 -4.77 3.10
N SER A 72 -14.58 -3.92 3.96
CA SER A 72 -15.73 -3.10 3.57
C SER A 72 -15.39 -2.00 2.56
N ASP A 73 -14.17 -1.43 2.62
CA ASP A 73 -13.79 -0.30 1.80
C ASP A 73 -12.38 -0.37 1.18
N TYR A 74 -11.68 -1.49 1.37
CA TYR A 74 -10.33 -1.76 0.87
C TYR A 74 -9.29 -0.72 1.32
N THR A 75 -9.50 -0.14 2.49
CA THR A 75 -8.52 0.76 3.12
C THR A 75 -7.54 -0.01 4.00
N VAL A 76 -6.40 0.62 4.30
CA VAL A 76 -5.34 0.04 5.13
C VAL A 76 -5.06 0.95 6.31
N ALA A 77 -4.84 0.37 7.49
CA ALA A 77 -4.25 1.03 8.65
C ALA A 77 -3.04 0.24 9.14
N MET A 78 -2.12 0.89 9.82
CA MET A 78 -1.03 0.22 10.51
C MET A 78 -0.70 0.92 11.82
N ALA A 79 -0.37 0.14 12.84
CA ALA A 79 0.13 0.66 14.11
C ALA A 79 1.27 -0.21 14.63
N GLU A 80 2.26 0.44 15.23
CA GLU A 80 3.32 -0.25 15.97
C GLU A 80 2.78 -0.91 17.24
N LEU A 81 3.21 -2.15 17.47
CA LEU A 81 3.06 -2.85 18.73
C LEU A 81 4.18 -2.37 19.66
N THR A 82 3.85 -1.47 20.58
CA THR A 82 4.81 -0.92 21.54
C THR A 82 5.39 -2.03 22.42
N PRO A 83 6.73 -2.19 22.53
CA PRO A 83 7.31 -3.09 23.51
C PRO A 83 7.01 -2.60 24.93
N VAL A 84 6.62 -3.52 25.80
CA VAL A 84 6.11 -3.28 27.17
C VAL A 84 7.11 -2.56 28.09
N ASN A 85 8.38 -2.43 27.70
CA ASN A 85 9.45 -1.97 28.58
C ASN A 85 10.01 -0.60 28.15
N GLY A 86 9.19 0.45 28.32
CA GLY A 86 9.66 1.67 29.02
C GLY A 86 10.61 2.65 28.33
N GLY A 87 10.58 2.80 27.01
CA GLY A 87 11.27 3.91 26.33
C GLY A 87 10.29 4.76 25.53
N SER A 88 10.34 6.10 25.71
CA SER A 88 9.56 7.11 24.97
C SER A 88 9.96 7.17 23.48
N THR A 89 9.77 6.06 22.77
CA THR A 89 9.91 6.00 21.31
C THR A 89 8.57 6.39 20.72
N VAL A 90 8.56 7.36 19.82
CA VAL A 90 7.35 7.74 19.07
C VAL A 90 6.88 6.52 18.27
N SER A 91 5.70 6.01 18.62
CA SER A 91 5.08 4.90 17.91
C SER A 91 4.82 5.29 16.45
N LYS A 92 5.27 4.46 15.51
CA LYS A 92 4.92 4.63 14.09
C LYS A 92 3.47 4.19 13.88
N THR A 93 2.70 5.04 13.23
CA THR A 93 1.31 4.76 12.88
C THR A 93 1.04 5.23 11.45
N PHE A 94 0.09 4.56 10.82
CA PHE A 94 -0.46 4.91 9.51
C PHE A 94 -1.97 4.92 9.65
N SER A 95 -2.55 6.11 9.61
CA SER A 95 -4.00 6.29 9.72
C SER A 95 -4.73 5.59 8.58
N ARG A 96 -5.90 5.01 8.88
CA ARG A 96 -6.74 4.29 7.91
C ARG A 96 -6.99 5.15 6.67
N ARG A 97 -6.51 4.70 5.50
CA ARG A 97 -6.74 5.34 4.21
C ARG A 97 -6.58 4.37 3.05
N ALA A 98 -7.10 4.74 1.90
CA ALA A 98 -6.89 3.99 0.66
C ALA A 98 -5.43 4.12 0.21
N VAL A 99 -4.82 3.02 -0.22
CA VAL A 99 -3.48 2.97 -0.80
C VAL A 99 -3.60 2.28 -2.15
N ALA A 100 -3.28 2.99 -3.24
CA ALA A 100 -3.55 2.52 -4.60
C ALA A 100 -2.90 1.15 -4.91
N SER A 101 -1.70 0.90 -4.38
CA SER A 101 -0.98 -0.37 -4.55
C SER A 101 -1.51 -1.52 -3.69
N LEU A 102 -2.42 -1.26 -2.76
CA LEU A 102 -2.92 -2.22 -1.78
C LEU A 102 -4.46 -2.36 -1.83
N HIS A 103 -5.07 -2.11 -3.00
CA HIS A 103 -6.52 -2.29 -3.17
C HIS A 103 -6.92 -3.75 -3.40
N ASP A 104 -5.98 -4.60 -3.79
CA ASP A 104 -6.21 -6.01 -4.11
C ASP A 104 -5.99 -6.87 -2.85
N PRO A 105 -7.01 -7.59 -2.36
CA PRO A 105 -6.89 -8.50 -1.22
C PRO A 105 -5.81 -9.57 -1.40
N ASP A 106 -5.50 -9.99 -2.63
CA ASP A 106 -4.52 -11.06 -2.89
C ASP A 106 -3.08 -10.67 -2.52
N VAL A 107 -2.80 -9.37 -2.37
CA VAL A 107 -1.52 -8.84 -1.90
C VAL A 107 -1.31 -9.17 -0.41
N PHE A 108 -2.38 -9.35 0.36
CA PHE A 108 -2.33 -9.57 1.80
C PHE A 108 -2.23 -11.06 2.13
N ARG A 109 -1.00 -11.59 2.07
CA ARG A 109 -0.67 -12.98 2.42
C ARG A 109 0.60 -13.02 3.27
N ILE A 110 0.70 -14.01 4.16
CA ILE A 110 1.91 -14.25 4.93
C ILE A 110 3.10 -14.42 3.97
N GLY A 111 4.21 -13.76 4.28
CA GLY A 111 5.43 -13.72 3.46
C GLY A 111 5.49 -12.55 2.47
N ASN A 112 4.35 -11.99 2.07
CA ASN A 112 4.33 -10.83 1.18
C ASN A 112 4.84 -9.56 1.85
N VAL A 113 5.27 -8.60 1.04
CA VAL A 113 5.73 -7.29 1.48
C VAL A 113 4.77 -6.21 0.99
N VAL A 114 4.31 -5.35 1.90
CA VAL A 114 3.47 -4.19 1.61
C VAL A 114 4.23 -2.90 1.87
N THR A 115 3.93 -1.85 1.12
CA THR A 115 4.58 -0.54 1.28
C THR A 115 3.59 0.48 1.82
N LEU A 116 3.93 1.08 2.96
CA LEU A 116 3.15 2.14 3.63
C LEU A 116 4.09 3.30 3.98
N ASP A 117 3.73 4.53 3.61
CA ASP A 117 4.55 5.74 3.79
C ASP A 117 6.02 5.59 3.34
N GLY A 118 6.24 4.84 2.24
CA GLY A 118 7.57 4.61 1.67
C GLY A 118 8.41 3.55 2.39
N LEU A 119 7.89 2.93 3.45
CA LEU A 119 8.55 1.84 4.17
C LEU A 119 7.94 0.48 3.77
N ALA A 120 8.80 -0.53 3.65
CA ALA A 120 8.43 -1.89 3.30
C ALA A 120 8.22 -2.73 4.57
N TYR A 121 7.07 -3.39 4.66
CA TYR A 121 6.66 -4.21 5.78
C TYR A 121 6.40 -5.64 5.31
N GLN A 122 7.11 -6.61 5.89
CA GLN A 122 6.87 -8.03 5.61
C GLN A 122 5.76 -8.54 6.52
N LEU A 123 4.74 -9.18 5.94
CA LEU A 123 3.64 -9.80 6.67
C LEU A 123 4.12 -11.16 7.21
N LEU A 124 4.16 -11.31 8.53
CA LEU A 124 4.76 -12.46 9.20
C LEU A 124 3.73 -13.51 9.63
N ASP A 125 2.61 -13.04 10.16
CA ASP A 125 1.56 -13.89 10.69
C ASP A 125 0.21 -13.20 10.54
N MET A 126 -0.87 -13.97 10.64
CA MET A 126 -2.25 -13.53 10.46
C MET A 126 -3.07 -13.97 11.66
N ASP A 127 -4.00 -13.13 12.13
CA ASP A 127 -4.84 -13.50 13.26
C ASP A 127 -5.76 -14.68 12.93
N GLU A 128 -6.11 -15.45 13.96
CA GLU A 128 -6.90 -16.69 13.83
C GLU A 128 -8.27 -16.46 13.18
N HIS A 129 -8.91 -15.33 13.50
CA HIS A 129 -10.20 -14.96 12.92
C HIS A 129 -10.14 -14.76 11.40
N THR A 130 -8.95 -14.49 10.85
CA THR A 130 -8.79 -14.18 9.44
C THR A 130 -8.13 -15.32 8.64
N ARG A 131 -7.70 -16.41 9.30
CA ARG A 131 -6.95 -17.49 8.66
C ARG A 131 -7.77 -18.40 7.75
#